data_AF-A0AAV7NB67-F1
#
_entry.id   AF-A0AAV7NB67-F1
#
_cell.length_a   1.000
_cell.length_b   1.000
_cell.length_c   1.000
_cell.angle_alpha   90.00
_cell.angle_beta   90.00
_cell.angle_gamma   90.00
#
_symmetry.space_group_name_H-M   'P 1'
#
loop_
_entity.id
_entity.type
_entity.pdbx_description
1 polymer ?
#
loop_
_entity_poly.entity_id
_entity_poly.type
_entity_poly.pdbx_seq_one_letter_code
_entity_poly.pdbx_strand_id
1 'polypeptide(L)'
;MAATEGSSDEKQRWKPLKGAVWGSSSKWLLALENNNDANTASLTLNLGLRQLVNTPTHIAGHTLDPLFSSSNHISSSHTSELHWTDHHCVHFTFRKNTEHHRIPLPPHRRWGKVTEDQLTSTLAKFPPPEPTDPSTAAINLHQWILNCANTLAPLKKPTANQEKKKPAWFTDELTTSKRTCQKVKKKWILERTPDNLATLKDANREHHQRIRLAKRAHFTERLNNNAHDCKELFCIVKELSNPNANVNDVPPSQKLCDDLSTFFHQKIAAIHDSFNTAPPPDPTPDDSSHACRLTTWTQVDDAETLTTMNSIHSGSPTDPCPHHVFNKADATIAPKLCKIINLSFNTATFPDSWKHAEIQPLLKKPKADPNDLKNF
;
A
#
# COMPACT_ATOMS: atom_id res chain seq x y z
N MET A 1 -12.32 -9.29 -66.40
CA MET A 1 -10.93 -8.87 -66.09
C MET A 1 -10.98 -7.39 -65.76
N ALA A 2 -10.65 -6.85 -64.59
CA ALA A 2 -10.22 -7.37 -63.31
C ALA A 2 -10.68 -6.27 -62.31
N ALA A 3 -11.59 -6.59 -61.39
CA ALA A 3 -11.96 -5.68 -60.31
C ALA A 3 -10.88 -5.83 -59.23
N THR A 4 -10.06 -4.79 -59.07
CA THR A 4 -9.09 -4.69 -57.98
C THR A 4 -9.81 -4.29 -56.69
N GLU A 5 -9.72 -5.19 -55.72
CA GLU A 5 -10.04 -5.00 -54.32
C GLU A 5 -9.27 -3.81 -53.73
N GLY A 6 -9.99 -2.96 -52.99
CA GLY A 6 -9.44 -1.92 -52.13
C GLY A 6 -10.15 -1.99 -50.78
N SER A 7 -9.77 -2.96 -49.96
CA SER A 7 -10.15 -3.01 -48.55
C SER A 7 -9.42 -1.89 -47.81
N SER A 8 -10.14 -0.83 -47.44
CA SER A 8 -9.69 0.16 -46.46
C SER A 8 -10.26 -0.21 -45.09
N ASP A 9 -9.62 -1.17 -44.43
CA ASP A 9 -9.77 -1.44 -43.00
C ASP A 9 -9.26 -0.23 -42.20
N GLU A 10 -10.12 0.77 -42.01
CA GLU A 10 -9.89 1.86 -41.06
C GLU A 10 -10.09 1.31 -39.64
N LYS A 11 -9.03 0.71 -39.10
CA LYS A 11 -8.95 0.29 -37.70
C LYS A 11 -9.25 1.48 -36.79
N GLN A 12 -10.48 1.57 -36.29
CA GLN A 12 -10.86 2.46 -35.20
C GLN A 12 -9.96 2.17 -33.98
N ARG A 13 -8.92 3.00 -33.85
CA ARG A 13 -8.02 3.00 -32.70
C ARG A 13 -8.78 3.59 -31.52
N TRP A 14 -9.29 2.73 -30.65
CA TRP A 14 -9.78 3.11 -29.33
C TRP A 14 -8.66 3.84 -28.58
N LYS A 15 -8.79 5.16 -28.43
CA LYS A 15 -7.94 5.92 -27.52
C LYS A 15 -8.54 5.82 -26.11
N PRO A 16 -7.77 5.44 -25.09
CA PRO A 16 -8.28 5.40 -23.73
C PRO A 16 -8.65 6.82 -23.28
N LEU A 17 -9.90 7.01 -22.85
CA LEU A 17 -10.35 8.24 -22.20
C LEU A 17 -9.53 8.44 -20.93
N LYS A 18 -8.73 9.50 -20.89
CA LYS A 18 -8.05 9.92 -19.67
C LYS A 18 -9.05 10.68 -18.81
N GLY A 19 -9.70 9.97 -17.89
CA GLY A 19 -10.56 10.58 -16.90
C GLY A 19 -10.08 10.31 -15.48
N ALA A 20 -10.17 11.32 -14.61
CA ALA A 20 -10.00 11.12 -13.17
C ALA A 20 -11.36 10.78 -12.57
N VAL A 21 -11.50 9.55 -12.09
CA VAL A 21 -12.67 9.09 -11.34
C VAL A 21 -12.42 9.34 -9.86
N TRP A 22 -13.21 10.20 -9.22
CA TRP A 22 -13.19 10.37 -7.77
C TRP A 22 -14.46 9.77 -7.17
N GLY A 23 -14.30 8.79 -6.27
CA GLY A 23 -15.44 8.13 -5.65
C GLY A 23 -15.10 7.17 -4.51
N SER A 24 -15.89 7.19 -3.44
CA SER A 24 -16.03 6.05 -2.53
C SER A 24 -17.37 5.37 -2.82
N SER A 25 -17.34 4.05 -3.00
CA SER A 25 -18.41 3.00 -3.05
C SER A 25 -19.80 3.29 -3.64
N SER A 26 -20.16 4.52 -4.04
CA SER A 26 -21.49 4.91 -4.53
C SER A 26 -21.54 6.29 -5.19
N LYS A 27 -20.42 7.03 -5.28
CA LYS A 27 -20.38 8.41 -5.80
C LYS A 27 -19.31 8.51 -6.87
N TRP A 28 -19.68 8.94 -8.07
CA TRP A 28 -18.75 9.05 -9.18
C TRP A 28 -18.67 10.50 -9.65
N LEU A 29 -17.44 10.97 -9.83
CA LEU A 29 -17.12 12.24 -10.47
C LEU A 29 -16.20 11.92 -11.64
N LEU A 30 -16.62 12.29 -12.84
CA LEU A 30 -15.98 11.91 -14.09
C LEU A 30 -15.62 13.19 -14.86
N ALA A 31 -14.32 13.41 -15.06
CA ALA A 31 -13.82 14.43 -15.98
C ALA A 31 -13.39 13.72 -17.26
N LEU A 32 -13.89 14.16 -18.42
CA LEU A 32 -13.50 13.60 -19.71
C LEU A 32 -12.70 14.61 -20.52
N GLU A 33 -11.73 14.14 -21.30
CA GLU A 33 -11.12 14.90 -22.38
C GLU A 33 -11.91 14.59 -23.67
N ASN A 34 -12.68 15.57 -24.16
CA ASN A 34 -13.60 15.57 -25.31
C ASN A 34 -15.01 14.99 -25.10
N ASN A 35 -16.04 15.74 -25.53
CA ASN A 35 -17.46 15.37 -25.48
C ASN A 35 -18.17 15.44 -26.85
N ASN A 36 -17.44 15.29 -27.96
CA ASN A 36 -18.02 15.47 -29.29
C ASN A 36 -18.77 14.24 -29.83
N ASP A 37 -18.84 13.15 -29.07
CA ASP A 37 -19.46 11.91 -29.53
C ASP A 37 -20.89 11.79 -28.97
N ALA A 38 -21.89 11.63 -29.85
CA ALA A 38 -23.28 11.33 -29.42
C ALA A 38 -23.39 10.10 -28.48
N ASN A 39 -22.37 9.24 -28.50
CA ASN A 39 -22.22 8.09 -27.63
C ASN A 39 -21.85 8.44 -26.17
N THR A 40 -21.11 9.52 -25.91
CA THR A 40 -20.75 9.92 -24.52
C THR A 40 -21.95 10.51 -23.79
N ALA A 41 -22.80 11.25 -24.49
CA ALA A 41 -24.05 11.80 -23.92
C ALA A 41 -25.07 10.70 -23.57
N SER A 42 -25.21 9.66 -24.41
CA SER A 42 -26.10 8.54 -24.13
C SER A 42 -25.57 7.61 -23.04
N LEU A 43 -24.26 7.34 -23.00
CA LEU A 43 -23.61 6.58 -21.92
C LEU A 43 -23.74 7.26 -20.56
N THR A 44 -23.50 8.58 -20.49
CA THR A 44 -23.58 9.33 -19.23
C THR A 44 -25.01 9.40 -18.70
N LEU A 45 -26.01 9.55 -19.58
CA LEU A 45 -27.42 9.50 -19.21
C LEU A 45 -27.84 8.11 -18.68
N ASN A 46 -27.42 7.03 -19.35
CA ASN A 46 -27.71 5.65 -18.91
C ASN A 46 -27.06 5.31 -17.57
N LEU A 47 -25.94 5.95 -17.23
CA LEU A 47 -25.25 5.79 -15.95
C LEU A 47 -25.79 6.73 -14.84
N GLY A 48 -26.85 7.49 -15.12
CA GLY A 48 -27.44 8.44 -14.16
C GLY A 48 -26.50 9.61 -13.82
N LEU A 49 -25.56 9.95 -14.71
CA LEU A 49 -24.60 11.02 -14.52
C LEU A 49 -25.14 12.33 -15.08
N ARG A 50 -25.10 13.39 -14.28
CA ARG A 50 -25.46 14.75 -14.70
C ARG A 50 -24.21 15.54 -15.03
N GLN A 51 -24.19 16.18 -16.21
CA GLN A 51 -23.18 17.17 -16.56
C GLN A 51 -23.40 18.46 -15.75
N LEU A 52 -22.34 18.94 -15.12
CA LEU A 52 -22.35 20.12 -14.25
C LEU A 52 -21.78 21.36 -14.96
N VAL A 53 -20.85 21.18 -15.90
CA VAL A 53 -20.22 22.27 -16.66
C VAL A 53 -20.83 22.33 -18.06
N ASN A 54 -21.57 23.40 -18.32
CA ASN A 54 -22.19 23.67 -19.62
C ASN A 54 -21.59 24.89 -20.33
N THR A 55 -20.52 25.47 -19.78
CA THR A 55 -19.82 26.62 -20.35
C THR A 55 -18.60 26.19 -21.17
N PRO A 56 -18.11 27.01 -22.12
CA PRO A 56 -16.87 26.73 -22.83
C PRO A 56 -15.71 26.50 -21.86
N THR A 57 -14.96 25.41 -22.08
CA THR A 57 -13.75 25.08 -21.33
C THR A 57 -12.48 25.32 -22.14
N HIS A 58 -12.59 25.83 -23.36
CA HIS A 58 -11.46 26.16 -24.23
C HIS A 58 -11.63 27.56 -24.85
N ILE A 59 -10.54 28.26 -25.11
CA ILE A 59 -10.55 29.63 -25.70
C ILE A 59 -11.22 29.69 -27.08
N ALA A 60 -11.28 28.57 -27.79
CA ALA A 60 -11.99 28.43 -29.06
C ALA A 60 -13.52 28.24 -28.92
N GLY A 61 -14.07 28.30 -27.70
CA GLY A 61 -15.51 28.22 -27.46
C GLY A 61 -16.07 26.80 -27.25
N HIS A 62 -15.23 25.77 -27.26
CA HIS A 62 -15.66 24.38 -27.05
C HIS A 62 -15.68 23.97 -25.57
N THR A 63 -16.55 23.02 -25.23
CA THR A 63 -16.63 22.38 -23.90
C THR A 63 -16.04 20.97 -24.00
N LEU A 64 -14.71 20.89 -24.01
CA LEU A 64 -13.97 19.63 -24.14
C LEU A 64 -13.60 19.02 -22.78
N ASP A 65 -13.86 19.73 -21.67
CA ASP A 65 -13.54 19.28 -20.32
C ASP A 65 -14.83 19.18 -19.45
N PRO A 66 -15.82 18.34 -19.84
CA PRO A 66 -17.05 18.22 -19.07
C PRO A 66 -16.82 17.57 -17.71
N LEU A 67 -17.54 18.07 -16.71
CA LEU A 67 -17.60 17.51 -15.36
C LEU A 67 -18.95 16.80 -15.16
N PHE A 68 -18.93 15.51 -14.87
CA PHE A 68 -20.13 14.71 -14.59
C PHE A 68 -20.18 14.28 -13.13
N SER A 69 -21.38 14.20 -12.55
CA SER A 69 -21.60 13.62 -11.23
C SER A 69 -22.89 12.82 -11.13
N SER A 70 -22.84 11.70 -10.39
CA SER A 70 -24.03 10.92 -9.99
C SER A 70 -24.73 11.45 -8.73
N SER A 71 -24.22 12.51 -8.10
CA SER A 71 -24.67 12.94 -6.77
C SER A 71 -24.96 14.44 -6.67
N ASN A 72 -25.93 14.79 -5.82
CA ASN A 72 -26.33 16.19 -5.54
C ASN A 72 -25.38 16.93 -4.58
N HIS A 73 -24.19 16.39 -4.30
CA HIS A 73 -23.25 16.94 -3.31
C HIS A 73 -22.29 17.99 -3.86
N ILE A 74 -22.42 18.33 -5.14
CA ILE A 74 -21.65 19.36 -5.82
C ILE A 74 -22.55 20.59 -6.00
N SER A 75 -22.21 21.68 -5.34
CA SER A 75 -23.13 22.81 -5.16
C SER A 75 -22.99 23.90 -6.22
N SER A 76 -21.84 24.00 -6.88
CA SER A 76 -21.56 25.05 -7.86
C SER A 76 -20.41 24.62 -8.76
N SER A 77 -20.54 24.86 -10.06
CA SER A 77 -19.43 24.79 -11.01
C SER A 77 -19.41 26.02 -11.90
N HIS A 78 -18.24 26.63 -12.07
CA HIS A 78 -18.02 27.73 -13.01
C HIS A 78 -16.67 27.57 -13.70
N THR A 79 -16.54 28.11 -14.91
CA THR A 79 -15.26 28.19 -15.60
C THR A 79 -14.57 29.52 -15.32
N SER A 80 -13.25 29.53 -15.26
CA SER A 80 -12.44 30.74 -15.24
C SER A 80 -11.32 30.61 -16.25
N GLU A 81 -11.04 31.66 -17.01
CA GLU A 81 -9.94 31.65 -17.96
C GLU A 81 -8.59 31.43 -17.26
N LEU A 82 -7.78 30.51 -17.79
CA LEU A 82 -6.40 30.33 -17.37
C LEU A 82 -5.51 30.89 -18.45
N HIS A 83 -4.92 32.04 -18.21
CA HIS A 83 -4.16 32.72 -19.25
C HIS A 83 -2.77 32.12 -19.55
N TRP A 84 -2.48 30.88 -19.14
CA TRP A 84 -1.25 30.15 -19.47
C TRP A 84 -1.52 28.84 -20.23
N THR A 85 -2.79 28.57 -20.55
CA THR A 85 -3.25 27.46 -21.38
C THR A 85 -4.43 27.95 -22.21
N ASP A 86 -4.69 27.26 -23.28
CA ASP A 86 -5.89 27.32 -24.11
C ASP A 86 -7.14 26.72 -23.42
N HIS A 87 -6.99 26.02 -22.30
CA HIS A 87 -8.09 25.53 -21.47
C HIS A 87 -8.50 26.52 -20.36
N HIS A 88 -9.78 26.54 -19.99
CA HIS A 88 -10.33 27.23 -18.83
C HIS A 88 -10.29 26.31 -17.61
N CYS A 89 -10.08 26.86 -16.43
CA CYS A 89 -10.19 26.13 -15.17
C CYS A 89 -11.66 25.92 -14.81
N VAL A 90 -12.05 24.66 -14.63
CA VAL A 90 -13.34 24.32 -14.02
C VAL A 90 -13.18 24.34 -12.50
N HIS A 91 -13.89 25.25 -11.85
CA HIS A 91 -14.02 25.30 -10.39
C HIS A 91 -15.28 24.57 -9.99
N PHE A 92 -15.21 23.76 -8.92
CA PHE A 92 -16.39 23.18 -8.31
C PHE A 92 -16.21 23.03 -6.80
N THR A 93 -17.32 23.05 -6.07
CA THR A 93 -17.32 22.80 -4.62
C THR A 93 -18.06 21.51 -4.33
N PHE A 94 -17.43 20.59 -3.61
CA PHE A 94 -18.05 19.36 -3.15
C PHE A 94 -17.95 19.25 -1.63
N ARG A 95 -18.97 18.67 -1.00
CA ARG A 95 -18.91 18.31 0.42
C ARG A 95 -18.04 17.07 0.58
N LYS A 96 -16.86 17.28 1.13
CA LYS A 96 -15.91 16.22 1.43
C LYS A 96 -16.37 15.47 2.68
N ASN A 97 -16.71 14.19 2.55
CA ASN A 97 -16.90 13.32 3.72
C ASN A 97 -15.50 12.97 4.23
N THR A 98 -14.98 13.76 5.16
CA THR A 98 -13.60 13.62 5.64
C THR A 98 -13.49 12.55 6.72
N GLU A 99 -13.64 11.29 6.34
CA GLU A 99 -12.93 10.20 7.01
C GLU A 99 -11.65 9.91 6.22
N HIS A 100 -10.76 10.90 6.15
CA HIS A 100 -9.40 10.57 5.77
C HIS A 100 -8.78 9.87 6.98
N HIS A 101 -8.83 8.54 6.96
CA HIS A 101 -7.89 7.73 7.72
C HIS A 101 -6.48 8.07 7.20
N ARG A 102 -5.88 9.15 7.73
CA ARG A 102 -4.43 9.29 7.67
C ARG A 102 -3.92 8.11 8.45
N ILE A 103 -3.50 7.05 7.75
CA ILE A 103 -2.89 5.88 8.38
C ILE A 103 -1.69 6.44 9.14
N PRO A 104 -1.72 6.49 10.49
CA PRO A 104 -0.54 6.83 11.23
C PRO A 104 0.49 5.78 10.83
N LEU A 105 1.70 6.21 10.46
CA LEU A 105 2.78 5.25 10.29
C LEU A 105 2.82 4.37 11.55
N PRO A 106 3.00 3.04 11.42
CA PRO A 106 3.07 2.20 12.59
C PRO A 106 4.27 2.63 13.46
N PRO A 107 4.15 2.52 14.79
CA PRO A 107 5.27 2.76 15.66
C PRO A 107 6.43 1.80 15.32
N HIS A 108 7.66 2.27 15.44
CA HIS A 108 8.85 1.50 15.07
C HIS A 108 9.90 1.48 16.17
N ARG A 109 10.69 0.41 16.22
CA ARG A 109 11.89 0.28 17.06
C ARG A 109 13.14 0.44 16.21
N ARG A 110 14.22 0.96 16.81
CA ARG A 110 15.52 1.13 16.12
C ARG A 110 16.54 0.11 16.64
N TRP A 111 16.65 -1.01 15.92
CA TRP A 111 17.52 -2.13 16.31
C TRP A 111 18.97 -2.00 15.85
N GLY A 112 19.26 -1.11 14.87
CA GLY A 112 20.57 -1.04 14.22
C GLY A 112 21.76 -0.67 15.12
N LYS A 113 21.51 -0.17 16.35
CA LYS A 113 22.57 0.15 17.32
C LYS A 113 22.72 -0.89 18.44
N VAL A 114 21.84 -1.90 18.50
CA VAL A 114 21.82 -2.89 19.57
C VAL A 114 22.83 -4.00 19.24
N THR A 115 23.82 -4.17 20.12
CA THR A 115 24.82 -5.24 20.02
C THR A 115 24.34 -6.51 20.71
N GLU A 116 24.97 -7.64 20.37
CA GLU A 116 24.75 -8.95 21.01
C GLU A 116 25.04 -8.88 22.52
N ASP A 117 26.19 -8.35 22.93
CA ASP A 117 26.55 -8.21 24.34
C ASP A 117 25.50 -7.42 25.15
N GLN A 118 24.96 -6.35 24.57
CA GLN A 118 23.90 -5.55 25.22
C GLN A 118 22.61 -6.34 25.38
N LEU A 119 22.24 -7.13 24.36
CA LEU A 119 21.05 -7.96 24.35
C LEU A 119 21.16 -9.07 25.41
N THR A 120 22.24 -9.86 25.36
CA THR A 120 22.53 -10.97 26.28
C THR A 120 22.64 -10.49 27.72
N SER A 121 23.40 -9.40 27.97
CA SER A 121 23.55 -8.85 29.33
C SER A 121 22.24 -8.27 29.89
N THR A 122 21.36 -7.72 29.06
CA THR A 122 20.07 -7.18 29.51
C THR A 122 19.07 -8.31 29.78
N LEU A 123 19.03 -9.34 28.94
CA LEU A 123 18.23 -10.54 29.16
C LEU A 123 18.63 -11.24 30.47
N ALA A 124 19.93 -11.33 30.76
CA ALA A 124 20.43 -11.96 31.98
C ALA A 124 20.00 -11.28 33.29
N LYS A 125 19.64 -9.98 33.27
CA LYS A 125 19.27 -9.23 34.48
C LYS A 125 17.96 -9.70 35.12
N PHE A 126 17.02 -10.18 34.30
CA PHE A 126 15.67 -10.50 34.75
C PHE A 126 15.17 -11.79 34.08
N PRO A 127 15.76 -12.96 34.36
CA PRO A 127 15.35 -14.20 33.71
C PRO A 127 13.85 -14.46 33.97
N PRO A 128 13.14 -15.09 33.00
CA PRO A 128 11.75 -15.45 33.21
C PRO A 128 11.66 -16.44 34.40
N PRO A 129 10.58 -16.38 35.19
CA PRO A 129 10.36 -17.32 36.27
C PRO A 129 10.31 -18.76 35.74
N GLU A 130 10.58 -19.73 36.62
CA GLU A 130 10.52 -21.14 36.22
C GLU A 130 9.09 -21.51 35.77
N PRO A 131 8.96 -22.30 34.69
CA PRO A 131 7.69 -22.51 34.02
C PRO A 131 6.81 -23.49 34.82
N THR A 132 5.63 -23.04 35.24
CA THR A 132 4.62 -23.86 35.92
C THR A 132 3.66 -24.55 34.95
N ASP A 133 3.31 -23.84 33.87
CA ASP A 133 2.44 -24.30 32.79
C ASP A 133 2.90 -23.68 31.46
N PRO A 134 2.64 -24.34 30.32
CA PRO A 134 3.11 -23.87 29.01
C PRO A 134 2.62 -22.47 28.63
N SER A 135 1.35 -22.15 28.91
CA SER A 135 0.73 -20.87 28.52
C SER A 135 1.34 -19.70 29.27
N THR A 136 1.44 -19.78 30.60
CA THR A 136 2.09 -18.77 31.43
C THR A 136 3.58 -18.64 31.10
N ALA A 137 4.26 -19.76 30.85
CA ALA A 137 5.67 -19.73 30.49
C ALA A 137 5.93 -19.01 29.14
N ALA A 138 5.08 -19.23 28.14
CA ALA A 138 5.14 -18.53 26.86
C ALA A 138 4.89 -17.02 27.02
N ILE A 139 3.93 -16.62 27.85
CA ILE A 139 3.66 -15.21 28.17
C ILE A 139 4.88 -14.58 28.86
N ASN A 140 5.46 -15.27 29.84
CA ASN A 140 6.63 -14.79 30.58
C ASN A 140 7.85 -14.64 29.66
N LEU A 141 8.08 -15.60 28.75
CA LEU A 141 9.14 -15.50 27.74
C LEU A 141 8.94 -14.28 26.84
N HIS A 142 7.71 -14.08 26.34
CA HIS A 142 7.37 -12.93 25.52
C HIS A 142 7.62 -11.60 26.26
N GLN A 143 7.13 -11.49 27.50
CA GLN A 143 7.30 -10.29 28.33
C GLN A 143 8.78 -10.01 28.66
N TRP A 144 9.55 -11.05 28.94
CA TRP A 144 10.99 -10.93 29.20
C TRP A 144 11.73 -10.32 28.01
N ILE A 145 11.49 -10.83 26.81
CA ILE A 145 12.10 -10.33 25.58
C ILE A 145 11.58 -8.91 25.27
N LEU A 146 10.28 -8.66 25.47
CA LEU A 146 9.67 -7.34 25.28
C LEU A 146 10.25 -6.28 26.23
N ASN A 147 10.53 -6.63 27.47
CA ASN A 147 11.16 -5.73 28.44
C ASN A 147 12.60 -5.39 28.04
N CYS A 148 13.36 -6.38 27.57
CA CYS A 148 14.67 -6.16 26.97
C CYS A 148 14.57 -5.21 25.74
N ALA A 149 13.60 -5.49 24.85
CA ALA A 149 13.32 -4.65 23.69
C ALA A 149 12.97 -3.20 24.05
N ASN A 150 12.16 -2.99 25.10
CA ASN A 150 11.79 -1.67 25.60
C ASN A 150 12.99 -0.91 26.18
N THR A 151 13.92 -1.63 26.81
CA THR A 151 15.13 -1.05 27.40
C THR A 151 16.14 -0.64 26.32
N LEU A 152 16.41 -1.52 25.35
CA LEU A 152 17.46 -1.30 24.35
C LEU A 152 16.98 -0.54 23.10
N ALA A 153 15.72 -0.75 22.70
CA ALA A 153 15.13 -0.17 21.50
C ALA A 153 13.67 0.25 21.75
N PRO A 154 13.43 1.32 22.53
CA PRO A 154 12.08 1.77 22.88
C PRO A 154 11.24 2.11 21.65
N LEU A 155 9.94 1.82 21.76
CA LEU A 155 8.97 2.02 20.69
C LEU A 155 8.78 3.52 20.40
N LYS A 156 9.10 3.96 19.18
CA LYS A 156 8.97 5.36 18.75
C LYS A 156 7.71 5.53 17.91
N LYS A 157 6.82 6.44 18.35
CA LYS A 157 5.71 6.91 17.52
C LYS A 157 6.27 7.79 16.39
N PRO A 158 5.82 7.61 15.14
CA PRO A 158 6.24 8.49 14.06
C PRO A 158 5.66 9.88 14.30
N THR A 159 6.53 10.88 14.25
CA THR A 159 6.12 12.28 14.29
C THR A 159 5.33 12.60 13.01
N ALA A 160 4.09 13.08 13.16
CA ALA A 160 3.16 13.35 12.05
C ALA A 160 3.69 14.37 11.00
N ASN A 161 4.77 15.07 11.31
CA ASN A 161 5.43 16.04 10.45
C ASN A 161 6.78 15.52 9.94
N GLN A 162 6.81 14.33 9.32
CA GLN A 162 7.82 14.16 8.28
C GLN A 162 7.37 15.07 7.14
N GLU A 163 7.92 16.29 7.09
CA GLU A 163 7.87 17.11 5.88
C GLU A 163 8.16 16.18 4.71
N LYS A 164 7.23 16.12 3.74
CA LYS A 164 7.42 15.32 2.54
C LYS A 164 8.78 15.73 1.97
N LYS A 165 9.78 14.86 2.12
CA LYS A 165 11.13 15.15 1.62
C LYS A 165 10.97 15.54 0.17
N LYS A 166 11.43 16.74 -0.18
CA LYS A 166 11.42 17.18 -1.57
C LYS A 166 12.13 16.09 -2.39
N PRO A 167 11.60 15.73 -3.56
CA PRO A 167 12.25 14.71 -4.37
C PRO A 167 13.67 15.17 -4.72
N ALA A 168 14.61 14.23 -4.85
CA ALA A 168 16.03 14.55 -4.99
C ALA A 168 16.35 15.46 -6.20
N TRP A 169 15.52 15.43 -7.25
CA TRP A 169 15.64 16.30 -8.42
C TRP A 169 15.14 17.74 -8.19
N PHE A 170 14.50 18.06 -7.05
CA PHE A 170 13.96 19.39 -6.76
C PHE A 170 15.01 20.28 -6.08
N THR A 171 15.79 20.97 -6.92
CA THR A 171 16.91 21.82 -6.48
C THR A 171 16.49 23.17 -5.91
N ASP A 172 17.42 23.89 -5.29
CA ASP A 172 17.20 25.26 -4.82
C ASP A 172 16.94 26.25 -5.97
N GLU A 173 17.49 25.98 -7.15
CA GLU A 173 17.19 26.74 -8.37
C GLU A 173 15.69 26.64 -8.73
N LEU A 174 15.11 25.43 -8.63
CA LEU A 174 13.67 25.24 -8.83
C LEU A 174 12.83 25.93 -7.76
N THR A 175 13.32 25.96 -6.52
CA THR A 175 12.68 26.73 -5.44
C THR A 175 12.65 28.23 -5.79
N THR A 176 13.77 28.77 -6.27
CA THR A 176 13.89 30.19 -6.67
C THR A 176 13.02 30.51 -7.88
N SER A 177 13.06 29.67 -8.92
CA SER A 177 12.21 29.82 -10.11
C SER A 177 10.71 29.78 -9.76
N LYS A 178 10.30 28.91 -8.82
CA LYS A 178 8.92 28.86 -8.32
C LYS A 178 8.53 30.15 -7.59
N ARG A 179 9.43 30.72 -6.77
CA ARG A 179 9.20 32.01 -6.11
C ARG A 179 9.04 33.14 -7.13
N THR A 180 9.84 33.15 -8.20
CA THR A 180 9.69 34.12 -9.30
C THR A 180 8.33 34.01 -9.97
N CYS A 181 7.88 32.79 -10.32
CA CYS A 181 6.54 32.58 -10.88
C CYS A 181 5.45 33.11 -9.95
N GLN A 182 5.57 32.89 -8.63
CA GLN A 182 4.63 33.41 -7.65
C GLN A 182 4.62 34.95 -7.56
N LYS A 183 5.79 35.59 -7.63
CA LYS A 183 5.90 37.06 -7.64
C LYS A 183 5.22 37.67 -8.86
N VAL A 184 5.54 37.15 -10.05
CA VAL A 184 4.94 37.63 -11.31
C VAL A 184 3.44 37.35 -11.34
N LYS A 185 3.00 36.19 -10.83
CA LYS A 185 1.57 35.87 -10.67
C LYS A 185 0.85 36.88 -9.77
N LYS A 186 1.44 37.23 -8.62
CA LYS A 186 0.86 38.26 -7.73
C LYS A 186 0.74 39.61 -8.44
N LYS A 187 1.78 40.01 -9.19
CA LYS A 187 1.77 41.26 -9.97
C LYS A 187 0.65 41.26 -11.02
N TRP A 188 0.52 40.17 -11.78
CA TRP A 188 -0.57 40.03 -12.76
C TRP A 188 -1.97 40.02 -12.13
N ILE A 189 -2.14 39.43 -10.93
CA ILE A 189 -3.41 39.47 -10.21
C ILE A 189 -3.77 40.90 -9.80
N LEU A 190 -2.78 41.70 -9.39
CA LEU A 190 -2.97 43.09 -8.99
C LEU A 190 -3.22 44.01 -10.19
N GLU A 191 -2.45 43.81 -11.26
CA GLU A 191 -2.42 44.64 -12.46
C GLU A 191 -2.61 43.76 -13.71
N ARG A 192 -3.85 43.67 -14.20
CA ARG A 192 -4.22 42.82 -15.34
C ARG A 192 -3.88 43.45 -16.69
N THR A 193 -2.60 43.73 -16.92
CA THR A 193 -2.11 44.23 -18.20
C THR A 193 -1.63 43.09 -19.11
N PRO A 194 -1.68 43.25 -20.44
CA PRO A 194 -1.12 42.29 -21.39
C PRO A 194 0.37 41.98 -21.14
N ASP A 195 1.15 43.00 -20.75
CA ASP A 195 2.59 42.85 -20.48
C ASP A 195 2.86 41.99 -19.23
N ASN A 196 2.12 42.22 -18.15
CA ASN A 196 2.22 41.40 -16.93
C ASN A 196 1.79 39.95 -17.22
N LEU A 197 0.82 39.75 -18.11
CA LEU A 197 0.40 38.43 -18.54
C LEU A 197 1.49 37.72 -19.38
N ALA A 198 2.10 38.41 -20.34
CA ALA A 198 3.22 37.87 -21.12
C ALA A 198 4.38 37.45 -20.21
N THR A 199 4.72 38.31 -19.23
CA THR A 199 5.76 38.02 -18.23
C THR A 199 5.42 36.78 -17.39
N LEU A 200 4.15 36.59 -17.02
CA LEU A 200 3.69 35.40 -16.29
C LEU A 200 3.81 34.13 -17.14
N LYS A 201 3.40 34.19 -18.42
CA LYS A 201 3.53 33.08 -19.37
C LYS A 201 4.99 32.66 -19.53
N ASP A 202 5.89 33.63 -19.69
CA ASP A 202 7.32 33.39 -19.85
C ASP A 202 7.94 32.76 -18.60
N ALA A 203 7.67 33.32 -17.42
CA ALA A 203 8.16 32.78 -16.16
C ALA A 203 7.68 31.34 -15.92
N ASN A 204 6.41 31.05 -16.23
CA ASN A 204 5.86 29.70 -16.13
C ASN A 204 6.53 28.74 -17.13
N ARG A 205 6.72 29.15 -18.39
CA ARG A 205 7.37 28.32 -19.43
C ARG A 205 8.80 27.96 -19.00
N GLU A 206 9.55 28.95 -18.52
CA GLU A 206 10.92 28.78 -18.04
C GLU A 206 10.97 27.85 -16.82
N HIS A 207 10.04 27.99 -15.88
CA HIS A 207 9.95 27.10 -14.71
C HIS A 207 9.70 25.64 -15.10
N HIS A 208 8.75 25.39 -16.00
CA HIS A 208 8.48 24.03 -16.48
C HIS A 208 9.66 23.45 -17.26
N GLN A 209 10.37 24.27 -18.04
CA GLN A 209 11.60 23.85 -18.71
C GLN A 209 12.67 23.45 -17.70
N ARG A 210 12.91 24.27 -16.67
CA ARG A 210 13.84 23.92 -15.57
C ARG A 210 13.46 22.62 -14.87
N ILE A 211 12.17 22.38 -14.60
CA ILE A 211 11.71 21.10 -14.01
C ILE A 211 12.09 19.92 -14.91
N ARG A 212 11.83 20.02 -16.22
CA ARG A 212 12.16 18.96 -17.18
C ARG A 212 13.67 18.70 -17.23
N LEU A 213 14.48 19.75 -17.25
CA LEU A 213 15.94 19.66 -17.27
C LEU A 213 16.48 19.04 -15.97
N ALA A 214 16.02 19.48 -14.81
CA ALA A 214 16.45 18.95 -13.52
C ALA A 214 16.09 17.48 -13.34
N LYS A 215 14.86 17.08 -13.73
CA LYS A 215 14.46 15.66 -13.74
C LYS A 215 15.33 14.84 -14.68
N ARG A 216 15.56 15.31 -15.92
CA ARG A 216 16.40 14.62 -16.89
C ARG A 216 17.82 14.46 -16.37
N ALA A 217 18.44 15.53 -15.86
CA ALA A 217 19.79 15.51 -15.30
C ALA A 217 19.90 14.48 -14.17
N HIS A 218 18.98 14.53 -13.20
CA HIS A 218 18.97 13.61 -12.07
C HIS A 218 18.88 12.13 -12.49
N PHE A 219 17.92 11.78 -13.35
CA PHE A 219 17.79 10.38 -13.77
C PHE A 219 18.92 9.94 -14.70
N THR A 220 19.46 10.84 -15.54
CA THR A 220 20.61 10.53 -16.40
C THR A 220 21.87 10.26 -15.58
N GLU A 221 22.15 11.11 -14.59
CA GLU A 221 23.27 10.93 -13.67
C GLU A 221 23.13 9.63 -12.88
N ARG A 222 21.93 9.34 -12.35
CA ARG A 222 21.66 8.13 -11.59
C ARG A 222 21.77 6.86 -12.45
N LEU A 223 21.37 6.91 -13.72
CA LEU A 223 21.59 5.82 -14.67
C LEU A 223 23.08 5.61 -14.96
N ASN A 224 23.83 6.68 -15.23
CA ASN A 224 25.25 6.59 -15.55
C ASN A 224 26.08 6.08 -14.37
N ASN A 225 25.81 6.58 -13.16
CA ASN A 225 26.53 6.18 -11.95
C ASN A 225 26.26 4.74 -11.55
N ASN A 226 25.11 4.17 -11.94
CA ASN A 226 24.71 2.80 -11.63
C ASN A 226 24.61 1.91 -12.87
N ALA A 227 25.32 2.25 -13.96
CA ALA A 227 25.24 1.51 -15.22
C ALA A 227 25.67 0.04 -15.11
N HIS A 228 26.46 -0.29 -14.09
CA HIS A 228 26.94 -1.64 -13.80
C HIS A 228 26.02 -2.43 -12.84
N ASP A 229 25.01 -1.78 -12.23
CA ASP A 229 24.06 -2.42 -11.31
C ASP A 229 22.69 -2.60 -11.98
N CYS A 230 22.46 -3.81 -12.49
CA CYS A 230 21.19 -4.17 -13.12
C CYS A 230 19.99 -3.96 -12.18
N LYS A 231 20.13 -4.20 -10.88
CA LYS A 231 19.04 -4.06 -9.91
C LYS A 231 18.62 -2.61 -9.78
N GLU A 232 19.59 -1.69 -9.67
CA GLU A 232 19.31 -0.26 -9.59
C GLU A 232 18.72 0.29 -10.90
N LEU A 233 19.20 -0.19 -12.06
CA LEU A 233 18.59 0.16 -13.36
C LEU A 233 17.11 -0.24 -13.43
N PHE A 234 16.76 -1.46 -12.99
CA PHE A 234 15.35 -1.89 -12.92
C PHE A 234 14.53 -1.05 -11.94
N CYS A 235 15.11 -0.64 -10.80
CA CYS A 235 14.46 0.28 -9.86
C CYS A 235 14.15 1.63 -10.53
N ILE A 236 15.10 2.21 -11.27
CA ILE A 236 14.92 3.49 -11.99
C ILE A 236 13.82 3.37 -13.04
N VAL A 237 13.82 2.30 -13.85
CA VAL A 237 12.78 2.06 -14.87
C VAL A 237 11.40 1.92 -14.23
N LYS A 238 11.32 1.19 -13.11
CA LYS A 238 10.05 1.00 -12.37
C LYS A 238 9.53 2.33 -11.82
N GLU A 239 10.40 3.18 -11.27
CA GLU A 239 10.05 4.50 -10.76
C GLU A 239 9.52 5.43 -11.87
N LEU A 240 10.17 5.43 -13.04
CA LEU A 240 9.73 6.22 -14.20
C LEU A 240 8.43 5.70 -14.83
N SER A 241 8.22 4.38 -14.82
CA SER A 241 7.07 3.74 -15.48
C SER A 241 5.82 3.71 -14.61
N ASN A 242 5.98 3.65 -13.28
CA ASN A 242 4.86 3.60 -12.33
C ASN A 242 5.10 4.53 -11.13
N PRO A 243 4.94 5.85 -11.29
CA PRO A 243 5.15 6.82 -10.20
C PRO A 243 4.20 6.61 -8.99
N ASN A 244 3.13 5.82 -9.16
CA ASN A 244 2.12 5.54 -8.12
C ASN A 244 2.11 4.06 -7.66
N ALA A 245 3.13 3.25 -7.96
CA ALA A 245 3.12 1.81 -7.62
C ALA A 245 3.04 1.49 -6.11
N ASN A 246 3.29 2.47 -5.24
CA ASN A 246 3.38 2.27 -3.79
C ASN A 246 2.07 2.56 -3.05
N VAL A 247 0.95 2.68 -3.75
CA VAL A 247 -0.33 2.97 -3.11
C VAL A 247 -1.17 1.68 -3.04
N ASN A 248 -0.84 0.82 -2.08
CA ASN A 248 -1.84 -0.11 -1.55
C ASN A 248 -2.84 0.75 -0.76
N ASP A 249 -3.86 1.26 -1.45
CA ASP A 249 -4.79 2.28 -0.95
C ASP A 249 -5.82 1.75 0.06
N VAL A 250 -5.87 0.44 0.29
CA VAL A 250 -6.81 -0.14 1.24
C VAL A 250 -6.07 -0.54 2.51
N PRO A 251 -6.19 0.26 3.61
CA PRO A 251 -5.70 -0.19 4.89
C PRO A 251 -6.46 -1.45 5.30
N PRO A 252 -5.76 -2.46 5.86
CA PRO A 252 -6.45 -3.58 6.50
C PRO A 252 -7.39 -3.01 7.56
N SER A 253 -8.67 -3.37 7.46
CA SER A 253 -9.69 -3.02 8.44
C SER A 253 -10.19 -4.30 9.09
N GLN A 254 -10.66 -4.22 10.34
CA GLN A 254 -11.22 -5.38 11.04
C GLN A 254 -12.30 -6.06 10.19
N LYS A 255 -13.19 -5.25 9.61
CA LYS A 255 -14.23 -5.71 8.69
C LYS A 255 -13.67 -6.49 7.50
N LEU A 256 -12.64 -5.98 6.83
CA LEU A 256 -12.01 -6.69 5.70
C LEU A 256 -11.42 -8.03 6.15
N CYS A 257 -10.79 -8.09 7.32
CA CYS A 257 -10.26 -9.34 7.87
C CYS A 257 -11.37 -10.35 8.19
N ASP A 258 -12.49 -9.89 8.75
CA ASP A 258 -13.66 -10.72 9.06
C ASP A 258 -14.34 -11.23 7.77
N ASP A 259 -14.49 -10.35 6.76
CA ASP A 259 -15.03 -10.68 5.44
C ASP A 259 -14.14 -11.72 4.73
N LEU A 260 -12.81 -11.55 4.79
CA LEU A 260 -11.85 -12.52 4.25
C LEU A 260 -11.89 -13.86 4.97
N SER A 261 -11.93 -13.85 6.31
CA SER A 261 -12.06 -15.06 7.11
C SER A 261 -13.32 -15.84 6.70
N THR A 262 -14.46 -15.16 6.61
CA THR A 262 -15.72 -15.76 6.18
C THR A 262 -15.63 -16.32 4.76
N PHE A 263 -15.07 -15.55 3.83
CA PHE A 263 -14.90 -15.95 2.43
C PHE A 263 -14.04 -17.22 2.28
N PHE A 264 -12.91 -17.31 2.98
CA PHE A 264 -12.04 -18.49 2.89
C PHE A 264 -12.65 -19.72 3.58
N HIS A 265 -13.35 -19.54 4.71
CA HIS A 265 -14.11 -20.64 5.33
C HIS A 265 -15.16 -21.21 4.38
N GLN A 266 -15.97 -20.35 3.74
CA GLN A 266 -16.98 -20.77 2.77
C GLN A 266 -16.36 -21.45 1.54
N LYS A 267 -15.23 -20.93 1.06
CA LYS A 267 -14.50 -21.53 -0.07
C LYS A 267 -13.98 -22.92 0.26
N ILE A 268 -13.43 -23.12 1.45
CA ILE A 268 -12.97 -24.44 1.92
C ILE A 268 -14.15 -25.40 2.04
N ALA A 269 -15.27 -24.96 2.64
CA ALA A 269 -16.49 -25.77 2.74
C ALA A 269 -17.00 -26.22 1.35
N ALA A 270 -17.08 -25.29 0.39
CA ALA A 270 -17.50 -25.62 -0.97
C ALA A 270 -16.56 -26.62 -1.68
N ILE A 271 -15.24 -26.53 -1.42
CA ILE A 271 -14.27 -27.51 -1.91
C ILE A 271 -14.52 -28.89 -1.27
N HIS A 272 -14.74 -28.97 0.04
CA HIS A 272 -15.10 -30.21 0.72
C HIS A 272 -16.39 -30.82 0.14
N ASP A 273 -17.43 -30.01 -0.04
CA ASP A 273 -18.70 -30.45 -0.62
C ASP A 273 -18.51 -30.98 -2.05
N SER A 274 -17.59 -30.40 -2.83
CA SER A 274 -17.28 -30.86 -4.18
C SER A 274 -16.64 -32.26 -4.23
N PHE A 275 -16.00 -32.70 -3.15
CA PHE A 275 -15.44 -34.05 -3.04
C PHE A 275 -16.48 -35.08 -2.54
N ASN A 276 -17.58 -34.64 -1.94
CA ASN A 276 -18.63 -35.51 -1.38
C ASN A 276 -19.61 -36.07 -2.45
N THR A 277 -19.22 -36.10 -3.73
CA THR A 277 -20.06 -36.58 -4.83
C THR A 277 -20.18 -38.11 -4.93
N ALA A 278 -19.46 -38.86 -4.08
CA ALA A 278 -19.66 -40.30 -3.92
C ALA A 278 -20.14 -40.59 -2.49
N PRO A 279 -21.10 -41.52 -2.29
CA PRO A 279 -21.41 -42.00 -0.95
C PRO A 279 -20.11 -42.54 -0.34
N PRO A 280 -19.79 -42.19 0.93
CA PRO A 280 -18.63 -42.77 1.59
C PRO A 280 -18.76 -44.29 1.51
N PRO A 281 -17.67 -45.03 1.22
CA PRO A 281 -17.68 -46.47 1.45
C PRO A 281 -18.17 -46.70 2.88
N ASP A 282 -19.06 -47.68 3.06
CA ASP A 282 -19.70 -47.98 4.35
C ASP A 282 -18.69 -47.81 5.47
N PRO A 283 -18.97 -46.98 6.50
CA PRO A 283 -18.08 -46.85 7.63
C PRO A 283 -18.11 -48.18 8.36
N THR A 284 -17.20 -49.10 8.01
CA THR A 284 -16.74 -50.06 8.98
C THR A 284 -16.24 -49.22 10.15
N PRO A 285 -16.78 -49.39 11.37
CA PRO A 285 -16.34 -48.62 12.53
C PRO A 285 -14.94 -49.08 12.85
N ASP A 286 -13.95 -48.51 12.18
CA ASP A 286 -12.58 -48.56 12.63
C ASP A 286 -12.44 -47.49 13.71
N ASP A 287 -13.05 -47.78 14.87
CA ASP A 287 -12.98 -47.00 16.11
C ASP A 287 -11.54 -47.01 16.70
N SER A 288 -10.55 -47.44 15.90
CA SER A 288 -9.14 -47.56 16.28
C SER A 288 -8.28 -46.36 15.84
N SER A 289 -8.79 -45.44 15.00
CA SER A 289 -7.96 -44.38 14.40
C SER A 289 -7.62 -43.20 15.33
N HIS A 290 -8.08 -43.20 16.59
CA HIS A 290 -7.69 -42.21 17.60
C HIS A 290 -6.90 -42.79 18.79
N ALA A 291 -6.54 -44.08 18.75
CA ALA A 291 -5.84 -44.74 19.85
C ALA A 291 -4.31 -44.52 19.86
N CYS A 292 -3.76 -43.79 18.89
CA CYS A 292 -2.33 -43.44 18.91
C CYS A 292 -2.08 -42.33 19.94
N ARG A 293 -2.02 -42.69 21.21
CA ARG A 293 -1.51 -41.82 22.27
C ARG A 293 0.00 -41.87 22.25
N LEU A 294 0.66 -40.72 22.13
CA LEU A 294 2.07 -40.59 22.44
C LEU A 294 2.27 -40.90 23.93
N THR A 295 2.66 -42.13 24.24
CA THR A 295 2.89 -42.60 25.62
C THR A 295 4.29 -42.24 26.12
N THR A 296 5.21 -42.02 25.20
CA THR A 296 6.62 -41.74 25.49
C THR A 296 7.17 -40.79 24.43
N TRP A 297 8.02 -39.87 24.85
CA TRP A 297 8.73 -38.98 23.93
C TRP A 297 10.12 -38.69 24.50
N THR A 298 11.08 -38.40 23.63
CA THR A 298 12.45 -38.03 24.02
C THR A 298 12.50 -36.53 24.24
N GLN A 299 12.97 -36.06 25.40
CA GLN A 299 13.09 -34.63 25.64
C GLN A 299 13.95 -33.95 24.56
N VAL A 300 13.45 -32.82 24.05
CA VAL A 300 14.22 -31.93 23.18
C VAL A 300 15.32 -31.30 24.01
N ASP A 301 16.51 -31.20 23.44
CA ASP A 301 17.62 -30.53 24.06
C ASP A 301 17.79 -29.08 23.57
N ASP A 302 18.66 -28.34 24.25
CA ASP A 302 18.92 -26.94 23.92
C ASP A 302 19.58 -26.79 22.54
N ALA A 303 20.34 -27.78 22.07
CA ALA A 303 21.04 -27.73 20.79
C ALA A 303 20.08 -27.93 19.60
N GLU A 304 19.12 -28.84 19.72
CA GLU A 304 18.03 -29.05 18.77
C GLU A 304 17.11 -27.83 18.72
N THR A 305 16.77 -27.26 19.88
CA THR A 305 16.00 -26.02 19.97
C THR A 305 16.71 -24.87 19.28
N LEU A 306 18.02 -24.70 19.54
CA LEU A 306 18.84 -23.65 18.93
C LEU A 306 18.94 -23.83 17.41
N THR A 307 19.17 -25.05 16.94
CA THR A 307 19.24 -25.39 15.51
C THR A 307 17.92 -25.05 14.80
N THR A 308 16.80 -25.45 15.42
CA THR A 308 15.46 -25.15 14.91
C THR A 308 15.20 -23.65 14.88
N MET A 309 15.54 -22.93 15.95
CA MET A 309 15.39 -21.48 16.05
C MET A 309 16.17 -20.75 14.93
N ASN A 310 17.40 -21.18 14.64
CA ASN A 310 18.24 -20.58 13.60
C ASN A 310 17.82 -20.93 12.17
N SER A 311 17.00 -21.96 11.98
CA SER A 311 16.43 -22.31 10.67
C SER A 311 15.24 -21.42 10.25
N ILE A 312 14.63 -20.71 11.21
CA ILE A 312 13.51 -19.80 10.95
C ILE A 312 14.09 -18.54 10.32
N HIS A 313 13.46 -17.97 9.28
CA HIS A 313 13.92 -16.72 8.64
C HIS A 313 12.80 -15.67 8.51
N SER A 314 11.66 -15.94 9.13
CA SER A 314 10.48 -15.09 9.13
C SER A 314 10.09 -14.72 10.56
N GLY A 315 9.25 -13.71 10.72
CA GLY A 315 8.74 -13.28 12.02
C GLY A 315 7.33 -12.71 11.90
N SER A 316 6.64 -12.62 13.03
CA SER A 316 5.31 -12.06 13.16
C SER A 316 5.38 -10.56 13.52
N PRO A 317 4.42 -9.72 13.09
CA PRO A 317 4.29 -8.36 13.60
C PRO A 317 4.05 -8.31 15.12
N THR A 318 3.50 -9.37 15.70
CA THR A 318 3.33 -9.53 17.16
C THR A 318 4.61 -9.88 17.91
N ASP A 319 5.71 -10.19 17.22
CA ASP A 319 6.95 -10.58 17.90
C ASP A 319 7.57 -9.39 18.65
N PRO A 320 8.10 -9.59 19.87
CA PRO A 320 8.72 -8.53 20.65
C PRO A 320 9.89 -7.83 19.94
N CYS A 321 10.61 -8.59 19.10
CA CYS A 321 11.69 -8.10 18.28
C CYS A 321 11.78 -8.89 16.95
N PRO A 322 12.38 -8.31 15.91
CA PRO A 322 12.57 -9.02 14.64
C PRO A 322 13.49 -10.22 14.77
N HIS A 323 13.32 -11.21 13.88
CA HIS A 323 14.13 -12.42 13.82
C HIS A 323 15.66 -12.17 13.83
N HIS A 324 16.18 -11.20 13.07
CA HIS A 324 17.61 -10.86 13.07
C HIS A 324 18.15 -10.33 14.41
N VAL A 325 17.27 -9.90 15.32
CA VAL A 325 17.62 -9.51 16.69
C VAL A 325 17.56 -10.71 17.60
N PHE A 326 16.56 -11.58 17.42
CA PHE A 326 16.45 -12.87 18.12
C PHE A 326 17.73 -13.71 17.97
N ASN A 327 18.29 -13.79 16.75
CA ASN A 327 19.51 -14.57 16.49
C ASN A 327 20.76 -14.05 17.19
N LYS A 328 20.76 -12.80 17.68
CA LYS A 328 21.89 -12.26 18.45
C LYS A 328 21.90 -12.70 19.90
N ALA A 329 20.84 -13.33 20.40
CA ALA A 329 20.78 -13.87 21.77
C ALA A 329 20.12 -15.25 21.79
N ASP A 330 20.25 -15.98 20.68
CA ASP A 330 19.69 -17.32 20.50
C ASP A 330 20.19 -18.29 21.58
N ALA A 331 21.48 -18.28 21.91
CA ALA A 331 22.07 -19.10 22.97
C ALA A 331 21.49 -18.80 24.37
N THR A 332 20.94 -17.60 24.59
CA THR A 332 20.31 -17.22 25.87
C THR A 332 18.81 -17.54 25.88
N ILE A 333 18.15 -17.44 24.72
CA ILE A 333 16.70 -17.63 24.58
C ILE A 333 16.36 -19.12 24.39
N ALA A 334 17.15 -19.86 23.62
CA ALA A 334 16.90 -21.25 23.26
C ALA A 334 16.69 -22.16 24.48
N PRO A 335 17.51 -22.10 25.56
CA PRO A 335 17.26 -22.93 26.75
C PRO A 335 15.92 -22.64 27.42
N LYS A 336 15.46 -21.38 27.40
CA LYS A 336 14.16 -21.01 27.96
C LYS A 336 13.01 -21.50 27.09
N LEU A 337 13.17 -21.44 25.76
CA LEU A 337 12.19 -21.99 24.82
C LEU A 337 12.11 -23.51 24.90
N CYS A 338 13.26 -24.19 25.00
CA CYS A 338 13.40 -25.65 25.17
C CYS A 338 12.59 -26.15 26.37
N LYS A 339 12.71 -25.48 27.52
CA LYS A 339 11.89 -25.78 28.71
C LYS A 339 10.38 -25.71 28.43
N ILE A 340 9.91 -24.71 27.69
CA ILE A 340 8.48 -24.55 27.35
C ILE A 340 8.02 -25.66 26.42
N ILE A 341 8.84 -26.01 25.41
CA ILE A 341 8.58 -27.11 24.48
C ILE A 341 8.43 -28.42 25.25
N ASN A 342 9.42 -28.76 26.08
CA ASN A 342 9.41 -29.97 26.90
C ASN A 342 8.23 -29.99 27.87
N LEU A 343 7.88 -28.86 28.48
CA LEU A 343 6.71 -28.75 29.35
C LEU A 343 5.40 -28.96 28.57
N SER A 344 5.31 -28.45 27.34
CA SER A 344 4.14 -28.62 26.47
C SER A 344 3.92 -30.08 26.13
N PHE A 345 5.00 -30.81 25.80
CA PHE A 345 4.93 -32.26 25.55
C PHE A 345 4.55 -33.04 26.82
N ASN A 346 5.16 -32.73 27.96
CA ASN A 346 4.89 -33.43 29.22
C ASN A 346 3.45 -33.23 29.73
N THR A 347 2.89 -32.04 29.51
CA THR A 347 1.53 -31.69 29.96
C THR A 347 0.47 -31.90 28.87
N ALA A 348 0.88 -32.36 27.69
CA ALA A 348 0.04 -32.44 26.49
C ALA A 348 -0.76 -31.15 26.21
N THR A 349 -0.17 -29.99 26.55
CA THR A 349 -0.84 -28.69 26.48
C THR A 349 -0.01 -27.74 25.64
N PHE A 350 -0.59 -27.19 24.59
CA PHE A 350 0.06 -26.19 23.74
C PHE A 350 -0.24 -24.77 24.25
N PRO A 351 0.74 -23.86 24.31
CA PRO A 351 0.52 -22.50 24.80
C PRO A 351 -0.57 -21.76 24.02
N ASP A 352 -1.51 -21.14 24.72
CA ASP A 352 -2.65 -20.46 24.07
C ASP A 352 -2.23 -19.26 23.24
N SER A 353 -1.22 -18.50 23.68
CA SER A 353 -0.67 -17.37 22.94
C SER A 353 -0.07 -17.78 21.59
N TRP A 354 0.38 -19.03 21.43
CA TRP A 354 0.95 -19.55 20.19
C TRP A 354 -0.11 -20.12 19.23
N LYS A 355 -1.38 -20.25 19.65
CA LYS A 355 -2.49 -20.67 18.79
C LYS A 355 -3.05 -19.54 17.95
N HIS A 356 -2.64 -18.31 18.23
CA HIS A 356 -3.15 -17.11 17.55
C HIS A 356 -2.35 -16.84 16.28
N ALA A 357 -3.05 -16.57 15.18
CA ALA A 357 -2.47 -16.15 13.91
C ALA A 357 -2.89 -14.71 13.58
N GLU A 358 -1.97 -13.90 13.09
CA GLU A 358 -2.25 -12.55 12.58
C GLU A 358 -2.36 -12.58 11.06
N ILE A 359 -3.50 -12.12 10.53
CA ILE A 359 -3.78 -12.12 9.09
C ILE A 359 -3.60 -10.69 8.57
N GLN A 360 -2.59 -10.50 7.72
CA GLN A 360 -2.42 -9.26 6.98
C GLN A 360 -2.80 -9.47 5.50
N PRO A 361 -3.96 -8.98 5.06
CA PRO A 361 -4.41 -9.18 3.69
C PRO A 361 -3.56 -8.37 2.71
N LEU A 362 -3.01 -9.04 1.70
CA LEU A 362 -2.19 -8.46 0.65
C LEU A 362 -2.81 -8.75 -0.70
N LEU A 363 -2.88 -7.75 -1.59
CA LEU A 363 -3.36 -7.97 -2.95
C LEU A 363 -2.34 -8.79 -3.74
N LYS A 364 -2.84 -9.81 -4.46
CA LYS A 364 -2.06 -10.60 -5.41
C LYS A 364 -1.41 -9.76 -6.51
N LYS A 365 -2.04 -8.65 -6.91
CA LYS A 365 -1.54 -7.73 -7.93
C LYS A 365 -1.73 -6.28 -7.51
N PRO A 366 -0.77 -5.36 -7.80
CA PRO A 366 -0.84 -3.95 -7.37
C PRO A 366 -2.03 -3.13 -7.88
N LYS A 367 -2.77 -3.63 -8.89
CA LYS A 367 -3.92 -2.95 -9.50
C LYS A 367 -5.19 -3.80 -9.48
N ALA A 368 -5.19 -4.88 -8.70
CA ALA A 368 -6.38 -5.69 -8.51
C ALA A 368 -7.41 -4.91 -7.70
N ASP A 369 -8.70 -5.15 -7.95
CA ASP A 369 -9.78 -4.51 -7.19
C ASP A 369 -9.76 -5.02 -5.74
N PRO A 370 -9.52 -4.15 -4.75
CA PRO A 370 -9.48 -4.55 -3.35
C PRO A 370 -10.86 -4.88 -2.75
N ASN A 371 -11.95 -4.61 -3.47
CA ASN A 371 -13.29 -5.01 -3.02
C ASN A 371 -13.63 -6.45 -3.44
N ASP A 372 -12.88 -7.04 -4.38
CA ASP A 372 -13.02 -8.45 -4.72
C ASP A 372 -12.09 -9.29 -3.85
N LEU A 373 -12.68 -10.03 -2.91
CA LEU A 373 -11.97 -10.87 -1.95
C LEU A 373 -11.09 -11.95 -2.64
N LYS A 374 -11.34 -12.30 -3.90
CA LYS A 374 -10.50 -13.23 -4.68
C LYS A 374 -9.12 -12.66 -5.02
N ASN A 375 -8.97 -11.34 -4.95
CA ASN A 375 -7.74 -10.64 -5.27
C ASN A 375 -6.72 -10.63 -4.12
N PHE A 376 -7.10 -11.11 -2.93
CA PHE A 376 -6.20 -11.35 -1.80
C PHE A 376 -5.58 -12.74 -1.85
#